data_AF-A0A2W2DVS7-F1
#
_entry.id   AF-A0A2W2DVS7-F1
#
_cell.length_a   1.000
_cell.length_b   1.000
_cell.length_c   1.000
_cell.angle_alpha   90.00
_cell.angle_beta   90.00
_cell.angle_gamma   90.00
#
_symmetry.space_group_name_H-M   'P 1'
#
loop_
_entity.id
_entity.type
_entity.pdbx_description
1 polymer ?
#
loop_
_entity_poly.entity_id
_entity_poly.type
_entity_poly.pdbx_seq_one_letter_code
_entity_poly.pdbx_strand_id
1 'polypeptide(L)'
;MRAGDLLRQLDQQLLPRLAGAVTRLGHGPARTQVLSWAAALSCVAVLLAAGWATDERPAGDRTVGEVTRVGVADGDSIPGYVRTAAADLATLAAAVPEPGDGTWALVSLSSYLTPQGAAAVFGDVPVAAVFGRVPLPDRQTEIVRIPAQRLPDDVVAGMTGLAARKDREAADYRARAAALTGDAAVERELRQVYDSGAQVAAAEAAAFRSGCACLYAAVVRAEPAALRGVASRPAVRAVDPAPEVRRLDRTVFTPPLPEQRDVARPPADGGLTPTPPGGDRAGTPTGAPSATASAGETSEPAPDVTDSSPSSAAPTPAPTPPATPPTSADATGGGTPGPAG
;
A
#
# COMPACT_ATOMS: atom_id res chain seq x y z
N MET A 1 26.25 30.80 27.38
CA MET A 1 25.56 32.02 27.86
C MET A 1 24.07 31.72 27.90
N ARG A 2 23.42 31.90 29.05
CA ARG A 2 22.05 31.42 29.32
C ARG A 2 21.02 32.41 28.75
N ALA A 3 19.99 31.89 28.08
CA ALA A 3 18.93 32.68 27.43
C ALA A 3 18.21 33.68 28.37
N GLY A 4 18.24 33.43 29.69
CA GLY A 4 17.67 34.33 30.70
C GLY A 4 18.40 35.67 30.85
N ASP A 5 19.72 35.72 30.62
CA ASP A 5 20.49 36.98 30.73
C ASP A 5 20.23 37.89 29.52
N LEU A 6 19.99 37.28 28.36
CA LEU A 6 19.72 37.98 27.10
C LEU A 6 18.33 38.65 27.09
N LEU A 7 17.34 38.01 27.73
CA LEU A 7 16.00 38.60 27.94
C LEU A 7 16.03 39.76 28.93
N ARG A 8 16.81 39.67 30.02
CA ARG A 8 16.98 40.78 30.98
C ARG A 8 17.69 41.98 30.36
N GLN A 9 18.67 41.72 29.51
CA GLN A 9 19.43 42.78 28.84
C GLN A 9 18.61 43.50 27.76
N LEU A 10 17.70 42.79 27.09
CA LEU A 10 16.71 43.39 26.19
C LEU A 10 15.68 44.24 26.94
N ASP A 11 15.18 43.76 28.09
CA ASP A 11 14.17 44.47 28.88
C ASP A 11 14.69 45.78 29.47
N GLN A 12 15.96 45.80 29.91
CA GLN A 12 16.59 47.01 30.46
C GLN A 12 16.95 48.08 29.41
N GLN A 13 17.17 47.72 28.14
CA GLN A 13 17.52 48.69 27.10
C GLN A 13 16.31 49.26 26.36
N LEU A 14 15.21 48.50 26.23
CA LEU A 14 14.04 48.92 25.46
C LEU A 14 13.06 49.77 26.28
N LEU A 15 12.84 49.44 27.56
CA LEU A 15 11.87 50.14 28.41
C LEU A 15 12.17 51.65 28.63
N PRO A 16 13.41 52.10 28.93
CA PRO A 16 13.65 53.53 29.14
C PRO A 16 13.58 54.35 27.84
N ARG A 17 13.81 53.73 26.68
CA ARG A 17 13.69 54.41 25.37
C ARG A 17 12.24 54.54 24.90
N LEU A 18 11.39 53.57 25.22
CA LEU A 18 9.96 53.67 24.96
C LEU A 18 9.26 54.64 25.93
N ALA A 19 9.68 54.69 27.21
CA ALA A 19 9.14 55.65 28.18
C ALA A 19 9.43 57.11 27.82
N GLY A 20 10.57 57.41 27.19
CA GLY A 20 10.90 58.75 26.70
C GLY A 20 10.16 59.17 25.43
N ALA A 21 9.73 58.21 24.60
CA ALA A 21 8.97 58.49 23.39
C ALA A 21 7.49 58.81 23.69
N VAL A 22 6.92 58.18 24.72
CA VAL A 22 5.49 58.34 25.07
C VAL A 22 5.20 59.71 25.72
N THR A 23 6.18 60.34 26.38
CA THR A 23 5.98 61.65 27.03
C THR A 23 6.15 62.86 26.09
N ARG A 24 6.65 62.68 24.86
CA ARG A 24 6.74 63.75 23.83
C ARG A 24 5.59 63.76 22.82
N LEU A 25 4.67 62.79 22.86
CA LEU A 25 3.41 62.85 22.09
C LEU A 25 2.33 63.65 22.84
N GLY A 26 2.67 64.89 23.19
CA GLY A 26 1.75 65.90 23.69
C GLY A 26 1.24 66.78 22.54
N HIS A 27 -0.04 66.64 22.21
CA HIS A 27 -0.93 67.64 21.61
C HIS A 27 -0.58 68.20 20.20
N GLY A 28 -0.86 67.41 19.16
CA GLY A 28 -0.98 67.90 17.78
C GLY A 28 -1.67 66.91 16.85
N PRO A 29 -2.16 67.34 15.66
CA PRO A 29 -2.85 66.49 14.66
C PRO A 29 -1.98 65.34 14.14
N ALA A 30 -0.69 65.35 14.45
CA ALA A 30 0.24 64.24 14.24
C ALA A 30 -0.10 62.99 15.07
N ARG A 31 -0.83 63.11 16.19
CA ARG A 31 -1.24 61.95 17.01
C ARG A 31 -2.22 61.05 16.25
N THR A 32 -3.11 61.64 15.46
CA THR A 32 -4.05 60.92 14.60
C THR A 32 -3.32 60.22 13.45
N GLN A 33 -2.28 60.85 12.90
CA GLN A 33 -1.43 60.23 11.87
C GLN A 33 -0.58 59.09 12.45
N VAL A 34 0.00 59.24 13.64
CA VAL A 34 0.79 58.18 14.28
C VAL A 34 -0.12 56.99 14.67
N LEU A 35 -1.34 57.25 15.14
CA LEU A 35 -2.32 56.21 15.42
C LEU A 35 -2.80 55.50 14.15
N SER A 36 -3.01 56.21 13.05
CA SER A 36 -3.41 55.59 11.78
C SER A 36 -2.27 54.77 11.16
N TRP A 37 -1.02 55.24 11.26
CA TRP A 37 0.15 54.44 10.86
C TRP A 37 0.35 53.20 11.74
N ALA A 38 0.16 53.32 13.05
CA ALA A 38 0.21 52.17 13.96
C ALA A 38 -0.90 51.16 13.66
N ALA A 39 -2.12 51.62 13.39
CA ALA A 39 -3.23 50.76 12.99
C ALA A 39 -2.96 50.09 11.64
N ALA A 40 -2.43 50.82 10.66
CA ALA A 40 -2.07 50.27 9.35
C ALA A 40 -0.97 49.21 9.46
N LEU A 41 0.08 49.48 10.24
CA LEU A 41 1.16 48.51 10.49
C LEU A 41 0.65 47.27 11.23
N SER A 42 -0.28 47.44 12.18
CA SER A 42 -0.91 46.32 12.88
C SER A 42 -1.77 45.48 11.93
N CYS A 43 -2.57 46.12 11.05
CA CYS A 43 -3.32 45.42 10.01
C CYS A 43 -2.40 44.68 9.04
N VAL A 44 -1.30 45.30 8.59
CA VAL A 44 -0.30 44.64 7.72
C VAL A 44 0.37 43.47 8.43
N ALA A 45 0.72 43.61 9.71
CA ALA A 45 1.28 42.53 10.50
C ALA A 45 0.30 41.37 10.68
N VAL A 46 -0.99 41.65 10.91
CA VAL A 46 -2.06 40.63 10.99
C VAL A 46 -2.28 39.98 9.62
N LEU A 47 -2.27 40.74 8.52
CA LEU A 47 -2.40 40.20 7.17
C LEU A 47 -1.19 39.39 6.75
N LEU A 48 0.02 39.76 7.18
CA LEU A 48 1.23 38.98 6.99
C LEU A 48 1.21 37.72 7.86
N ALA A 49 0.82 37.81 9.14
CA ALA A 49 0.70 36.64 10.00
C ALA A 49 -0.41 35.69 9.52
N ALA A 50 -1.53 36.22 9.04
CA ALA A 50 -2.57 35.45 8.37
C ALA A 50 -2.03 34.85 7.06
N GLY A 51 -1.31 35.63 6.25
CA GLY A 51 -0.65 35.20 5.02
C GLY A 51 0.30 34.03 5.24
N TRP A 52 1.17 34.12 6.25
CA TRP A 52 2.10 33.06 6.66
C TRP A 52 1.40 31.86 7.31
N ALA A 53 0.28 32.07 8.02
CA ALA A 53 -0.57 30.99 8.51
C ALA A 53 -1.41 30.34 7.41
N THR A 54 -1.64 31.03 6.29
CA THR A 54 -2.32 30.53 5.08
C THR A 54 -1.36 30.07 3.99
N ASP A 55 -0.04 30.25 4.17
CA ASP A 55 1.01 29.66 3.32
C ASP A 55 1.29 28.19 3.69
N GLU A 56 0.57 27.67 4.69
CA GLU A 56 0.01 26.33 4.63
C GLU A 56 -0.89 26.28 3.39
N ARG A 57 -0.26 26.04 2.23
CA ARG A 57 -0.92 25.81 0.93
C ARG A 57 -2.23 25.07 1.17
N PRO A 58 -3.36 25.52 0.61
CA PRO A 58 -4.61 24.80 0.74
C PRO A 58 -4.33 23.34 0.39
N ALA A 59 -4.45 22.46 1.39
CA ALA A 59 -4.43 21.03 1.16
C ALA A 59 -5.48 20.79 0.09
N GLY A 60 -5.01 20.49 -1.12
CA GLY A 60 -5.88 20.20 -2.25
C GLY A 60 -6.93 19.21 -1.79
N ASP A 61 -8.16 19.47 -2.20
CA ASP A 61 -9.33 18.59 -2.09
C ASP A 61 -9.03 17.21 -1.46
N ARG A 62 -9.19 17.12 -0.13
CA ARG A 62 -8.87 15.93 0.68
C ARG A 62 -9.81 14.74 0.43
N THR A 63 -10.61 14.79 -0.62
CA THR A 63 -11.43 13.67 -1.09
C THR A 63 -10.78 12.86 -2.23
N VAL A 64 -9.55 13.21 -2.64
CA VAL A 64 -8.73 12.40 -3.57
C VAL A 64 -7.36 12.04 -2.97
N GLY A 65 -7.36 11.12 -2.00
CA GLY A 65 -6.50 9.93 -2.02
C GLY A 65 -4.97 10.03 -1.89
N GLU A 66 -4.40 10.70 -0.88
CA GLU A 66 -3.03 10.38 -0.46
C GLU A 66 -3.05 9.04 0.32
N VAL A 67 -2.70 7.96 -0.38
CA VAL A 67 -2.60 6.61 0.20
C VAL A 67 -1.17 6.42 0.68
N THR A 68 -0.97 6.22 1.98
CA THR A 68 0.33 5.83 2.51
C THR A 68 0.76 4.50 1.88
N ARG A 69 1.94 4.46 1.28
CA ARG A 69 2.48 3.26 0.63
C ARG A 69 3.76 2.83 1.34
N VAL A 70 3.87 1.54 1.62
CA VAL A 70 5.02 0.92 2.28
C VAL A 70 5.45 -0.30 1.46
N GLY A 71 6.76 -0.48 1.27
CA GLY A 71 7.31 -1.52 0.39
C GLY A 71 7.93 -0.97 -0.89
N VAL A 72 8.00 -1.81 -1.93
CA VAL A 72 8.65 -1.46 -3.20
C VAL A 72 7.64 -0.97 -4.23
N ALA A 73 8.03 -0.02 -5.09
CA ALA A 73 7.29 0.29 -6.31
C ALA A 73 7.76 -0.60 -7.47
N ASP A 74 6.93 -0.71 -8.51
CA ASP A 74 7.30 -1.45 -9.72
C ASP A 74 8.53 -0.82 -10.39
N GLY A 75 9.51 -1.65 -10.73
CA GLY A 75 10.78 -1.24 -11.32
C GLY A 75 11.87 -0.89 -10.30
N ASP A 76 11.54 -0.73 -9.01
CA ASP A 76 12.52 -0.36 -7.99
C ASP A 76 13.56 -1.45 -7.74
N SER A 77 14.77 -1.03 -7.36
CA SER A 77 15.86 -1.91 -6.97
C SER A 77 15.56 -2.60 -5.63
N ILE A 78 15.48 -3.94 -5.63
CA ILE A 78 15.30 -4.72 -4.40
C ILE A 78 16.52 -4.57 -3.46
N PRO A 79 17.78 -4.65 -3.93
CA PRO A 79 18.92 -4.40 -3.06
C PRO A 79 18.94 -2.98 -2.50
N GLY A 80 18.48 -1.99 -3.29
CA GLY A 80 18.30 -0.61 -2.83
C GLY A 80 17.32 -0.53 -1.67
N TYR A 81 16.12 -1.08 -1.87
CA TYR A 81 15.07 -1.17 -0.86
C TYR A 81 15.54 -1.82 0.44
N VAL A 82 16.17 -3.00 0.36
CA VAL A 82 16.64 -3.73 1.55
C VAL A 82 17.66 -2.91 2.36
N ARG A 83 18.57 -2.20 1.68
CA ARG A 83 19.54 -1.32 2.36
C ARG A 83 18.87 -0.12 3.03
N THR A 84 17.92 0.52 2.35
CA THR A 84 17.18 1.66 2.89
C THR A 84 16.37 1.25 4.12
N ALA A 85 15.58 0.18 4.01
CA ALA A 85 14.80 -0.36 5.13
C ALA A 85 15.67 -0.69 6.36
N ALA A 86 16.85 -1.29 6.13
CA ALA A 86 17.81 -1.57 7.21
C ALA A 86 18.38 -0.29 7.85
N ALA A 87 18.66 0.74 7.06
CA ALA A 87 19.12 2.04 7.55
C ALA A 87 18.03 2.76 8.36
N ASP A 88 16.79 2.74 7.88
CA ASP A 88 15.65 3.34 8.56
C ASP A 88 15.37 2.62 9.89
N LEU A 89 15.45 1.29 9.91
CA LEU A 89 15.34 0.52 11.16
C LEU A 89 16.49 0.80 12.14
N ALA A 90 17.70 1.04 11.65
CA ALA A 90 18.84 1.39 12.50
C ALA A 90 18.64 2.76 13.16
N THR A 91 18.12 3.74 12.42
CA THR A 91 17.88 5.11 12.91
C THR A 91 16.60 5.27 13.75
N LEU A 92 15.70 4.29 13.72
CA LEU A 92 14.45 4.32 14.48
C LEU A 92 14.71 4.46 15.99
N ALA A 93 14.42 5.65 16.53
CA ALA A 93 14.67 5.97 17.93
C ALA A 93 13.86 5.05 18.85
N ALA A 94 14.45 4.65 19.98
CA ALA A 94 13.71 3.98 21.04
C ALA A 94 12.71 4.99 21.63
N ALA A 95 11.42 4.77 21.39
CA ALA A 95 10.38 5.49 22.11
C ALA A 95 10.32 4.99 23.55
N VAL A 96 9.92 5.86 24.48
CA VAL A 96 9.50 5.43 25.82
C VAL A 96 8.22 4.61 25.63
N PRO A 97 8.15 3.34 26.05
CA PRO A 97 6.98 2.51 25.78
C PRO A 97 5.76 3.01 26.54
N GLU A 98 4.74 3.49 25.83
CA GLU A 98 3.38 3.53 26.34
C GLU A 98 2.61 2.29 25.84
N PRO A 99 1.61 1.80 26.59
CA PRO A 99 0.77 0.68 26.16
C PRO A 99 0.12 0.99 24.80
N GLY A 100 0.57 0.30 23.75
CA GLY A 100 0.08 0.49 22.40
C GLY A 100 0.97 1.36 21.49
N ASP A 101 2.19 1.73 21.88
CA ASP A 101 3.12 2.57 21.11
C ASP A 101 4.10 1.82 20.20
N GLY A 102 3.67 0.70 19.61
CA GLY A 102 4.47 0.00 18.60
C GLY A 102 4.50 0.74 17.26
N THR A 103 5.66 0.71 16.60
CA THR A 103 5.83 1.16 15.21
C THR A 103 5.33 0.07 14.27
N TRP A 104 4.55 0.47 13.26
CA TRP A 104 4.18 -0.44 12.18
C TRP A 104 5.40 -0.75 11.32
N ALA A 105 5.54 -1.99 10.88
CA ALA A 105 6.58 -2.38 9.95
C ALA A 105 6.08 -3.43 8.96
N LEU A 106 6.59 -3.34 7.73
CA LEU A 106 6.45 -4.38 6.73
C LEU A 106 7.65 -5.33 6.83
N VAL A 107 7.40 -6.60 7.12
CA VAL A 107 8.42 -7.63 7.18
C VAL A 107 8.36 -8.45 5.90
N SER A 108 9.44 -8.42 5.11
CA SER A 108 9.61 -9.25 3.91
C SER A 108 10.41 -10.49 4.25
N LEU A 109 9.91 -11.67 3.86
CA LEU A 109 10.58 -12.95 4.11
C LEU A 109 11.55 -13.30 2.96
N SER A 110 12.59 -14.06 3.27
CA SER A 110 13.58 -14.51 2.28
C SER A 110 13.06 -15.64 1.39
N SER A 111 12.04 -16.36 1.85
CA SER A 111 11.40 -17.49 1.18
C SER A 111 9.94 -17.58 1.57
N TYR A 112 9.17 -18.37 0.82
CA TYR A 112 7.81 -18.71 1.21
C TYR A 112 7.80 -19.60 2.46
N LEU A 113 6.93 -19.27 3.42
CA LEU A 113 6.75 -20.01 4.67
C LEU A 113 5.34 -20.58 4.79
N THR A 114 5.21 -21.68 5.54
CA THR A 114 3.91 -22.22 6.01
C THR A 114 3.37 -21.34 7.14
N PRO A 115 2.08 -21.48 7.52
CA PRO A 115 1.54 -20.79 8.70
C PRO A 115 2.35 -21.05 9.98
N GLN A 116 2.78 -22.29 10.20
CA GLN A 116 3.59 -22.67 11.37
C GLN A 116 5.01 -22.10 11.28
N GLY A 117 5.61 -22.11 10.08
CA GLY A 117 6.91 -21.48 9.85
C GLY A 117 6.88 -19.98 10.13
N ALA A 118 5.82 -19.28 9.67
CA ALA A 118 5.61 -17.88 9.98
C ALA A 118 5.43 -17.65 11.49
N ALA A 119 4.62 -18.46 12.18
CA ALA A 119 4.46 -18.36 13.64
C ALA A 119 5.80 -18.52 14.37
N ALA A 120 6.63 -19.48 13.98
CA ALA A 120 7.97 -19.67 14.55
C ALA A 120 8.90 -18.48 14.27
N VAL A 121 8.81 -17.89 13.06
CA VAL A 121 9.62 -16.74 12.65
C VAL A 121 9.16 -15.45 13.33
N PHE A 122 7.88 -15.26 13.67
CA PHE A 122 7.41 -14.03 14.32
C PHE A 122 7.42 -14.11 15.85
N GLY A 123 7.21 -15.31 16.43
CA GLY A 123 7.16 -15.50 17.88
C GLY A 123 6.07 -14.64 18.50
N ASP A 124 6.39 -13.96 19.59
CA ASP A 124 5.44 -13.11 20.33
C ASP A 124 5.20 -11.72 19.70
N VAL A 125 5.77 -11.45 18.52
CA VAL A 125 5.59 -10.16 17.84
C VAL A 125 4.16 -10.07 17.30
N PRO A 126 3.37 -9.05 17.68
CA PRO A 126 2.00 -8.91 17.18
C PRO A 126 1.97 -8.71 15.66
N VAL A 127 1.27 -9.63 14.97
CA VAL A 127 1.05 -9.58 13.52
C VAL A 127 -0.36 -9.07 13.25
N ALA A 128 -0.50 -8.11 12.35
CA ALA A 128 -1.82 -7.60 11.94
C ALA A 128 -2.34 -8.31 10.69
N ALA A 129 -1.45 -8.60 9.74
CA ALA A 129 -1.79 -9.30 8.52
C ALA A 129 -0.56 -10.00 7.94
N VAL A 130 -0.78 -11.05 7.17
CA VAL A 130 0.23 -11.70 6.33
C VAL A 130 -0.13 -11.57 4.86
N PHE A 131 0.88 -11.56 4.00
CA PHE A 131 0.72 -11.63 2.56
C PHE A 131 1.12 -13.01 2.07
N GLY A 132 0.30 -13.57 1.18
CA GLY A 132 0.55 -14.87 0.59
C GLY A 132 0.30 -14.88 -0.91
N ARG A 133 0.95 -15.82 -1.58
CA ARG A 133 0.64 -16.27 -2.94
C ARG A 133 1.12 -17.70 -3.10
N VAL A 134 0.43 -18.50 -3.91
CA VAL A 134 0.87 -19.87 -4.20
C VAL A 134 1.99 -19.79 -5.24
N PRO A 135 3.23 -20.22 -4.96
CA PRO A 135 4.31 -20.12 -5.93
C PRO A 135 4.18 -21.22 -7.00
N LEU A 136 3.43 -20.95 -8.07
CA LEU A 136 3.36 -21.81 -9.25
C LEU A 136 4.40 -21.35 -10.29
N PRO A 137 5.23 -22.26 -10.85
CA PRO A 137 6.16 -21.92 -11.92
C PRO A 137 5.45 -21.32 -13.12
N ASP A 138 6.01 -20.25 -13.69
CA ASP A 138 5.55 -19.58 -14.92
C ASP A 138 4.08 -19.14 -14.92
N ARG A 139 3.47 -18.99 -13.73
CA ARG A 139 2.10 -18.51 -13.56
C ARG A 139 2.03 -17.37 -12.57
N GLN A 140 1.28 -16.34 -12.94
CA GLN A 140 0.82 -15.35 -11.98
C GLN A 140 -0.33 -15.94 -11.15
N THR A 141 -0.13 -15.94 -9.83
CA THR A 141 -1.11 -16.38 -8.84
C THR A 141 -1.59 -15.19 -8.03
N GLU A 142 -2.77 -15.30 -7.43
CA GLU A 142 -3.34 -14.20 -6.67
C GLU A 142 -2.47 -13.86 -5.44
N ILE A 143 -2.16 -12.58 -5.27
CA ILE A 143 -1.58 -12.07 -4.02
C ILE A 143 -2.72 -11.75 -3.07
N VAL A 144 -2.72 -12.39 -1.91
CA VAL A 144 -3.77 -12.26 -0.90
C VAL A 144 -3.22 -11.65 0.38
N ARG A 145 -4.05 -10.84 1.04
CA ARG A 145 -3.81 -10.33 2.39
C ARG A 145 -4.74 -11.03 3.36
N ILE A 146 -4.17 -11.68 4.38
CA ILE A 146 -4.92 -12.44 5.39
C ILE A 146 -4.73 -11.75 6.75
N PRO A 147 -5.80 -11.28 7.42
CA PRO A 147 -5.72 -10.82 8.81
C PRO A 147 -5.18 -11.94 9.72
N ALA A 148 -4.25 -11.61 10.62
CA ALA A 148 -3.46 -12.63 11.32
C ALA A 148 -3.14 -12.26 12.78
N GLN A 149 -4.16 -11.89 13.56
CA GLN A 149 -3.98 -11.47 14.95
C GLN A 149 -3.51 -12.63 15.85
N ARG A 150 -3.89 -13.87 15.51
CA ARG A 150 -3.48 -15.10 16.20
C ARG A 150 -2.83 -16.04 15.20
N LEU A 151 -1.50 -16.11 15.24
CA LEU A 151 -0.74 -17.06 14.45
C LEU A 151 -0.59 -18.40 15.20
N PRO A 152 -0.72 -19.56 14.52
CA PRO A 152 -1.01 -19.72 13.09
C PRO A 152 -2.52 -19.74 12.75
N ASP A 153 -3.40 -19.81 13.75
CA ASP A 153 -4.81 -20.18 13.61
C ASP A 153 -5.60 -19.31 12.61
N ASP A 154 -5.47 -17.98 12.71
CA ASP A 154 -6.21 -17.06 11.83
C ASP A 154 -5.76 -17.20 10.37
N VAL A 155 -4.48 -17.53 10.13
CA VAL A 155 -3.95 -17.77 8.79
C VAL A 155 -4.43 -19.10 8.23
N VAL A 156 -4.47 -20.16 9.05
CA VAL A 156 -5.02 -21.46 8.65
C VAL A 156 -6.50 -21.34 8.30
N ALA A 157 -7.28 -20.60 9.09
CA ALA A 157 -8.68 -20.30 8.81
C ALA A 157 -8.82 -19.48 7.50
N GLY A 158 -7.99 -18.44 7.34
CA GLY A 158 -7.93 -17.65 6.11
C GLY A 158 -7.63 -18.49 4.87
N MET A 159 -6.62 -19.36 4.93
CA MET A 159 -6.29 -20.29 3.84
C MET A 159 -7.43 -21.25 3.52
N THR A 160 -8.17 -21.73 4.53
CA THR A 160 -9.37 -22.56 4.29
C THR A 160 -10.44 -21.79 3.50
N GLY A 161 -10.69 -20.52 3.87
CA GLY A 161 -11.60 -19.63 3.15
C GLY A 161 -11.14 -19.34 1.71
N LEU A 162 -9.83 -19.13 1.52
CA LEU A 162 -9.21 -18.95 0.21
C LEU A 162 -9.36 -20.19 -0.68
N ALA A 163 -9.11 -21.39 -0.12
CA ALA A 163 -9.29 -22.65 -0.83
C ALA A 163 -10.72 -22.80 -1.35
N ALA A 164 -11.72 -22.56 -0.50
CA ALA A 164 -13.12 -22.63 -0.88
C ALA A 164 -13.51 -21.58 -1.95
N ARG A 165 -12.92 -20.38 -1.90
CA ARG A 165 -13.12 -19.35 -2.94
C ARG A 165 -12.53 -19.81 -4.28
N LYS A 166 -11.30 -20.34 -4.26
CA LYS A 166 -10.59 -20.82 -5.44
C LYS A 166 -11.25 -22.05 -6.08
N ASP A 167 -11.86 -22.92 -5.29
CA ASP A 167 -12.69 -24.03 -5.83
C ASP A 167 -13.87 -23.50 -6.65
N ARG A 168 -14.57 -22.48 -6.15
CA ARG A 168 -15.69 -21.84 -6.86
C ARG A 168 -15.22 -21.17 -8.14
N GLU A 169 -14.12 -20.42 -8.07
CA GLU A 169 -13.49 -19.79 -9.23
C GLU A 169 -13.11 -20.83 -10.30
N ALA A 170 -12.52 -21.96 -9.89
CA ALA A 170 -12.21 -23.06 -10.81
C ALA A 170 -13.46 -23.68 -11.44
N ALA A 171 -14.55 -23.84 -10.68
CA ALA A 171 -15.83 -24.34 -11.21
C ALA A 171 -16.45 -23.36 -12.22
N ASP A 172 -16.42 -22.06 -11.92
CA ASP A 172 -16.93 -21.00 -12.80
C ASP A 172 -16.16 -20.96 -14.12
N TYR A 173 -14.83 -21.08 -14.08
CA TYR A 173 -14.02 -21.16 -15.29
C TYR A 173 -14.36 -22.39 -16.15
N ARG A 174 -14.52 -23.57 -15.54
CA ARG A 174 -14.92 -24.79 -16.27
C ARG A 174 -16.31 -24.64 -16.90
N ALA A 175 -17.26 -24.04 -16.19
CA ALA A 175 -18.60 -23.79 -16.73
C ALA A 175 -18.56 -22.86 -17.95
N ARG A 176 -17.71 -21.81 -17.91
CA ARG A 176 -17.51 -20.90 -19.05
C ARG A 176 -16.85 -21.61 -20.24
N ALA A 177 -15.83 -22.43 -19.99
CA ALA A 177 -15.19 -23.23 -21.05
C ALA A 177 -16.20 -24.19 -21.72
N ALA A 178 -17.06 -24.84 -20.93
CA ALA A 178 -18.08 -25.77 -21.43
C ALA A 178 -19.22 -25.09 -22.21
N ALA A 179 -19.49 -23.81 -21.95
CA ALA A 179 -20.50 -23.03 -22.67
C ALA A 179 -20.05 -22.64 -24.09
N LEU A 180 -18.74 -22.67 -24.37
CA LEU A 180 -18.17 -22.44 -25.68
C LEU A 180 -18.25 -23.74 -26.49
N THR A 181 -19.14 -23.80 -27.49
CA THR A 181 -19.44 -25.01 -28.27
C THR A 181 -19.02 -24.93 -29.74
N GLY A 182 -18.65 -23.76 -30.24
CA GLY A 182 -18.14 -23.57 -31.59
C GLY A 182 -16.65 -23.85 -31.73
N ASP A 183 -16.24 -24.06 -32.99
CA ASP A 183 -14.87 -24.43 -33.37
C ASP A 183 -14.07 -23.27 -33.99
N ALA A 184 -14.68 -22.07 -34.03
CA ALA A 184 -14.00 -20.87 -34.49
C ALA A 184 -12.69 -20.66 -33.73
N ALA A 185 -11.64 -20.20 -34.41
CA ALA A 185 -10.32 -20.04 -33.80
C ALA A 185 -10.36 -19.19 -32.50
N VAL A 186 -11.12 -18.09 -32.54
CA VAL A 186 -11.37 -17.21 -31.39
C VAL A 186 -12.03 -17.95 -30.22
N GLU A 187 -12.99 -18.82 -30.51
CA GLU A 187 -13.69 -19.58 -29.47
C GLU A 187 -12.82 -20.68 -28.87
N ARG A 188 -11.97 -21.33 -29.68
CA ARG A 188 -10.96 -22.28 -29.19
C ARG A 188 -9.92 -21.60 -28.29
N GLU A 189 -9.44 -20.42 -28.68
CA GLU A 189 -8.53 -19.62 -27.88
C GLU A 189 -9.16 -19.21 -26.53
N LEU A 190 -10.40 -18.72 -26.56
CA LEU A 190 -11.12 -18.34 -25.34
C LEU A 190 -11.36 -19.55 -24.42
N ARG A 191 -11.68 -20.71 -24.98
CA ARG A 191 -11.80 -21.97 -24.21
C ARG A 191 -10.48 -22.33 -23.53
N GLN A 192 -9.35 -22.21 -24.23
CA GLN A 192 -8.02 -22.44 -23.66
C GLN A 192 -7.71 -21.47 -22.51
N VAL A 193 -8.09 -20.20 -22.62
CA VAL A 193 -7.94 -19.23 -21.52
C VAL A 193 -8.72 -19.66 -20.29
N TYR A 194 -9.98 -20.06 -20.47
CA TYR A 194 -10.81 -20.53 -19.35
C TYR A 194 -10.30 -21.85 -18.73
N ASP A 195 -9.89 -22.82 -19.55
CA ASP A 195 -9.31 -24.08 -19.04
C ASP A 195 -8.03 -23.82 -18.25
N SER A 196 -7.18 -22.92 -18.75
CA SER A 196 -5.96 -22.49 -18.08
C SER A 196 -6.24 -21.79 -16.74
N GLY A 197 -7.25 -20.93 -16.69
CA GLY A 197 -7.73 -20.30 -15.45
C GLY A 197 -8.28 -21.32 -14.45
N ALA A 198 -9.08 -22.29 -14.91
CA ALA A 198 -9.60 -23.37 -14.07
C ALA A 198 -8.49 -24.22 -13.45
N GLN A 199 -7.42 -24.49 -14.19
CA GLN A 199 -6.27 -25.26 -13.71
C GLN A 199 -5.50 -24.50 -12.61
N VAL A 200 -5.22 -23.20 -12.82
CA VAL A 200 -4.54 -22.37 -11.82
C VAL A 200 -5.38 -22.25 -10.56
N ALA A 201 -6.67 -21.90 -10.68
CA ALA A 201 -7.54 -21.76 -9.53
C ALA A 201 -7.66 -23.08 -8.74
N ALA A 202 -7.74 -24.23 -9.41
CA ALA A 202 -7.75 -25.53 -8.74
C ALA A 202 -6.42 -25.85 -8.02
N ALA A 203 -5.28 -25.52 -8.63
CA ALA A 203 -3.97 -25.68 -8.01
C ALA A 203 -3.80 -24.77 -6.78
N GLU A 204 -4.24 -23.51 -6.87
CA GLU A 204 -4.27 -22.59 -5.72
C GLU A 204 -5.16 -23.13 -4.60
N ALA A 205 -6.34 -23.63 -4.92
CA ALA A 205 -7.26 -24.21 -3.93
C ALA A 205 -6.63 -25.40 -3.19
N ALA A 206 -5.99 -26.32 -3.92
CA ALA A 206 -5.31 -27.48 -3.34
C ALA A 206 -4.12 -27.07 -2.44
N ALA A 207 -3.34 -26.07 -2.87
CA ALA A 207 -2.22 -25.55 -2.10
C ALA A 207 -2.69 -24.91 -0.78
N PHE A 208 -3.70 -24.04 -0.82
CA PHE A 208 -4.22 -23.42 0.41
C PHE A 208 -4.84 -24.45 1.36
N ARG A 209 -5.57 -25.45 0.84
CA ARG A 209 -6.17 -26.52 1.66
C ARG A 209 -5.13 -27.37 2.38
N SER A 210 -3.96 -27.56 1.77
CA SER A 210 -2.86 -28.34 2.35
C SER A 210 -1.94 -27.52 3.28
N GLY A 211 -2.23 -26.23 3.49
CA GLY A 211 -1.41 -25.36 4.35
C GLY A 211 -0.04 -25.05 3.73
N CYS A 212 -0.03 -24.71 2.43
CA CYS A 212 1.19 -24.47 1.66
C CYS A 212 2.21 -23.54 2.33
N ALA A 213 3.48 -23.71 1.92
CA ALA A 213 4.49 -22.67 2.08
C ALA A 213 4.23 -21.58 1.04
N CYS A 214 3.40 -20.62 1.39
CA CYS A 214 2.90 -19.59 0.46
C CYS A 214 2.82 -18.19 1.09
N LEU A 215 3.25 -18.02 2.35
CA LEU A 215 3.36 -16.72 3.01
C LEU A 215 4.73 -16.11 2.73
N TYR A 216 4.80 -14.83 2.39
CA TYR A 216 6.07 -14.19 2.03
C TYR A 216 6.31 -12.82 2.68
N ALA A 217 5.31 -12.26 3.35
CA ALA A 217 5.48 -11.03 4.13
C ALA A 217 4.44 -10.92 5.24
N ALA A 218 4.68 -10.01 6.19
CA ALA A 218 3.74 -9.68 7.25
C ALA A 218 3.77 -8.19 7.60
N VAL A 219 2.65 -7.66 8.07
CA VAL A 219 2.58 -6.36 8.74
C VAL A 219 2.58 -6.61 10.23
N VAL A 220 3.54 -6.04 10.93
CA VAL A 220 3.71 -6.19 12.38
C VAL A 220 3.63 -4.84 13.07
N ARG A 221 3.33 -4.85 14.37
CA ARG A 221 3.42 -3.67 15.23
C ARG A 221 4.23 -3.99 16.47
N ALA A 222 5.39 -3.37 16.61
CA ALA A 222 6.27 -3.65 17.73
C ALA A 222 7.19 -2.47 18.06
N GLU A 223 7.84 -2.55 19.21
CA GLU A 223 8.89 -1.61 19.59
C GLU A 223 10.13 -1.76 18.69
N PRO A 224 10.94 -0.69 18.52
CA PRO A 224 12.14 -0.73 17.69
C PRO A 224 13.12 -1.85 18.05
N ALA A 225 13.27 -2.19 19.34
CA ALA A 225 14.14 -3.29 19.77
C ALA A 225 13.62 -4.65 19.30
N ALA A 226 12.30 -4.89 19.40
CA ALA A 226 11.67 -6.11 18.91
C ALA A 226 11.76 -6.21 17.38
N LEU A 227 11.56 -5.11 16.65
CA LEU A 227 11.71 -5.07 15.19
C LEU A 227 13.14 -5.41 14.75
N ARG A 228 14.17 -4.92 15.45
CA ARG A 228 15.57 -5.33 15.20
C ARG A 228 15.79 -6.81 15.50
N GLY A 229 15.15 -7.34 16.54
CA GLY A 229 15.16 -8.77 16.85
C GLY A 229 14.49 -9.62 15.77
N VAL A 230 13.46 -9.12 15.09
CA VAL A 230 12.87 -9.78 13.90
C VAL A 230 13.84 -9.72 12.73
N ALA A 231 14.46 -8.57 12.49
CA ALA A 231 15.38 -8.35 11.37
C ALA A 231 16.64 -9.23 11.44
N SER A 232 17.05 -9.69 12.63
CA SER A 232 18.19 -10.59 12.79
C SER A 232 17.86 -12.06 12.51
N ARG A 233 16.59 -12.40 12.26
CA ARG A 233 16.16 -13.79 12.00
C ARG A 233 16.53 -14.19 10.57
N PRO A 234 17.14 -15.38 10.33
CA PRO A 234 17.61 -15.78 9.00
C PRO A 234 16.54 -15.86 7.90
N ALA A 235 15.28 -16.09 8.28
CA ALA A 235 14.16 -16.15 7.35
C ALA A 235 13.60 -14.76 6.94
N VAL A 236 14.11 -13.68 7.54
CA VAL A 236 13.68 -12.31 7.29
C VAL A 236 14.66 -11.64 6.35
N ARG A 237 14.15 -11.10 5.24
CA ARG A 237 14.95 -10.39 4.24
C ARG A 237 15.06 -8.90 4.54
N ALA A 238 13.96 -8.29 4.96
CA ALA A 238 13.91 -6.88 5.32
C ALA A 238 12.81 -6.63 6.36
N VAL A 239 13.05 -5.67 7.23
CA VAL A 239 12.04 -5.06 8.10
C VAL A 239 12.04 -3.57 7.75
N ASP A 240 10.95 -3.13 7.17
CA ASP A 240 10.74 -1.77 6.67
C ASP A 240 9.83 -1.04 7.67
N PRO A 241 10.41 -0.24 8.59
CA PRO A 241 9.64 0.48 9.58
C PRO A 241 8.88 1.62 8.92
N ALA A 242 7.59 1.71 9.22
CA ALA A 242 6.67 2.67 8.64
C ALA A 242 6.02 3.53 9.74
N PRO A 243 6.79 4.42 10.42
CA PRO A 243 6.27 5.28 11.48
C PRO A 243 5.21 6.29 10.99
N GLU A 244 5.05 6.50 9.69
CA GLU A 244 4.01 7.28 9.04
C GLU A 244 2.64 6.57 9.00
N VAL A 245 2.61 5.25 9.18
CA VAL A 245 1.36 4.49 9.18
C VAL A 245 0.56 4.80 10.45
N ARG A 246 -0.57 5.48 10.27
CA ARG A 246 -1.56 5.75 11.33
C ARG A 246 -2.77 4.81 11.25
N ARG A 247 -3.09 4.34 10.05
CA ARG A 247 -4.30 3.60 9.73
C ARG A 247 -4.03 2.48 8.72
N LEU A 248 -4.14 1.23 9.16
CA LEU A 248 -3.90 0.05 8.33
C LEU A 248 -4.91 -0.11 7.19
N ASP A 249 -6.11 0.43 7.34
CA ASP A 249 -7.19 0.39 6.34
C ASP A 249 -6.97 1.39 5.20
N ARG A 250 -6.06 2.36 5.37
CA ARG A 250 -5.71 3.39 4.38
C ARG A 250 -4.27 3.29 3.87
N THR A 251 -3.60 2.19 4.19
CA THR A 251 -2.20 1.96 3.80
C THR A 251 -2.13 0.82 2.79
N VAL A 252 -1.40 1.04 1.70
CA VAL A 252 -1.10 0.02 0.71
C VAL A 252 0.30 -0.52 0.98
N PHE A 253 0.39 -1.81 1.21
CA PHE A 253 1.66 -2.51 1.38
C PHE A 253 1.99 -3.26 0.09
N THR A 254 3.20 -3.07 -0.42
CA THR A 254 3.74 -3.74 -1.61
C THR A 254 5.03 -4.48 -1.24
N PRO A 255 4.93 -5.58 -0.45
CA PRO A 255 6.09 -6.37 -0.13
C PRO A 255 6.69 -7.00 -1.39
N PRO A 256 8.01 -6.94 -1.56
CA PRO A 256 8.66 -7.61 -2.66
C PRO A 256 8.60 -9.14 -2.51
N LEU A 257 8.44 -9.85 -3.62
CA LEU A 257 8.38 -11.30 -3.65
C LEU A 257 9.76 -11.93 -3.35
N PRO A 258 9.80 -13.16 -2.80
CA PRO A 258 11.06 -13.88 -2.57
C PRO A 258 11.93 -14.06 -3.81
N GLU A 259 11.33 -14.33 -4.97
CA GLU A 259 12.02 -14.47 -6.25
C GLU A 259 12.50 -13.15 -6.86
N GLN A 260 11.94 -12.00 -6.44
CA GLN A 260 12.41 -10.69 -6.85
C GLN A 260 13.70 -10.35 -6.08
N ARG A 261 14.84 -10.53 -6.74
CA ARG A 261 16.17 -10.30 -6.16
C ARG A 261 16.83 -9.00 -6.62
N ASP A 262 16.57 -8.58 -7.86
CA ASP A 262 17.23 -7.43 -8.47
C ASP A 262 16.31 -6.22 -8.55
N VAL A 263 15.15 -6.39 -9.20
CA VAL A 263 14.15 -5.35 -9.42
C VAL A 263 12.74 -5.91 -9.17
N ALA A 264 11.86 -5.07 -8.64
CA ALA A 264 10.46 -5.38 -8.46
C ALA A 264 9.77 -5.43 -9.83
N ARG A 265 9.26 -6.61 -10.22
CA ARG A 265 8.53 -6.82 -11.47
C ARG A 265 7.44 -7.86 -11.28
N PRO A 266 6.27 -7.73 -11.92
CA PRO A 266 5.26 -8.79 -11.90
C PRO A 266 5.88 -10.15 -12.29
N PRO A 267 5.49 -11.27 -11.65
CA PRO A 267 5.95 -12.59 -12.05
C PRO A 267 5.65 -12.86 -13.53
N ALA A 268 6.46 -13.68 -14.20
CA ALA A 268 6.16 -14.08 -15.57
C ALA A 268 4.88 -14.93 -15.62
N ASP A 269 4.09 -14.77 -16.70
CA ASP A 269 2.95 -15.63 -17.01
C ASP A 269 3.16 -16.26 -18.40
N GLY A 270 3.81 -17.43 -18.42
CA GLY A 270 4.14 -18.16 -19.65
C GLY A 270 3.11 -19.24 -20.02
N GLY A 271 2.07 -19.42 -19.19
CA GLY A 271 1.16 -20.56 -19.28
C GLY A 271 0.21 -20.58 -20.49
N LEU A 272 0.18 -19.51 -21.29
CA LEU A 272 -0.65 -19.39 -22.50
C LEU A 272 0.17 -19.31 -23.79
N THR A 273 1.50 -19.13 -23.71
CA THR A 273 2.35 -19.13 -24.91
C THR A 273 2.48 -20.55 -25.47
N PRO A 274 2.09 -20.81 -26.72
CA PRO A 274 2.41 -22.08 -27.36
C PRO A 274 3.93 -22.23 -27.41
N THR A 275 4.46 -23.30 -26.80
CA THR A 275 5.83 -23.72 -27.09
C THR A 275 5.87 -24.05 -28.58
N PRO A 276 6.70 -23.39 -29.42
CA PRO A 276 6.85 -23.79 -30.80
C PRO A 276 7.25 -25.26 -30.82
N PRO A 277 6.61 -26.14 -31.60
CA PRO A 277 7.05 -27.52 -31.71
C PRO A 277 8.52 -27.50 -32.12
N GLY A 278 9.38 -28.03 -31.24
CA GLY A 278 10.79 -28.17 -31.48
C GLY A 278 10.97 -28.92 -32.79
N GLY A 279 11.52 -28.23 -33.78
CA GLY A 279 11.95 -28.85 -35.01
C GLY A 279 13.07 -29.83 -34.68
N ASP A 280 12.73 -31.12 -34.69
CA ASP A 280 13.71 -32.17 -34.92
C ASP A 280 14.41 -31.90 -36.25
N ARG A 281 15.55 -31.21 -36.20
CA ARG A 281 16.59 -31.30 -37.22
C ARG A 281 17.93 -31.49 -36.54
N ALA A 282 18.24 -32.75 -36.33
CA ALA A 282 19.59 -33.25 -36.48
C ALA A 282 20.14 -32.76 -37.84
N GLY A 283 21.28 -32.06 -37.80
CA GLY A 283 21.92 -31.52 -38.98
C GLY A 283 23.12 -30.67 -38.63
N THR A 284 24.23 -31.29 -38.23
CA THR A 284 25.57 -30.73 -38.42
C THR A 284 25.87 -30.76 -39.93
N PRO A 285 26.39 -29.68 -40.54
CA PRO A 285 27.85 -29.57 -40.63
C PRO A 285 28.43 -28.14 -40.52
N THR A 286 29.63 -28.10 -39.92
CA THR A 286 30.85 -27.40 -40.37
C THR A 286 30.76 -26.06 -41.14
N GLY A 287 31.44 -25.04 -40.60
CA GLY A 287 32.07 -23.98 -41.41
C GLY A 287 32.09 -22.59 -40.76
N ALA A 288 33.22 -22.19 -40.20
CA ALA A 288 33.60 -20.78 -40.00
C ALA A 288 34.61 -20.38 -41.12
N PRO A 289 35.05 -19.11 -41.30
CA PRO A 289 34.71 -17.85 -40.62
C PRO A 289 34.51 -16.62 -41.57
N SER A 290 34.31 -15.44 -40.95
CA SER A 290 34.62 -14.06 -41.42
C SER A 290 33.68 -13.37 -42.42
N ALA A 291 33.12 -12.22 -42.02
CA ALA A 291 33.50 -10.90 -42.57
C ALA A 291 32.70 -9.75 -41.92
N THR A 292 33.43 -8.67 -41.70
CA THR A 292 33.03 -7.34 -41.22
C THR A 292 32.21 -6.57 -42.27
N ALA A 293 31.31 -5.70 -41.80
CA ALA A 293 31.05 -4.33 -42.29
C ALA A 293 29.59 -3.98 -42.64
N SER A 294 29.30 -2.73 -42.27
CA SER A 294 28.34 -1.78 -42.82
C SER A 294 27.03 -1.56 -42.05
N ALA A 295 27.10 -0.44 -41.33
CA ALA A 295 26.03 0.49 -41.05
C ALA A 295 25.05 0.64 -42.22
N GLY A 296 23.78 0.62 -41.87
CA GLY A 296 22.66 1.08 -42.66
C GLY A 296 21.64 1.66 -41.70
N GLU A 297 21.83 2.92 -41.32
CA GLU A 297 20.76 3.77 -40.81
C GLU A 297 19.65 3.80 -41.87
N THR A 298 18.46 3.35 -41.51
CA THR A 298 17.25 3.66 -42.25
C THR A 298 16.17 3.97 -41.23
N SER A 299 16.07 5.27 -40.95
CA SER A 299 14.95 5.89 -40.26
C SER A 299 13.71 5.76 -41.14
N GLU A 300 12.70 5.05 -40.65
CA GLU A 300 11.34 5.08 -41.19
C GLU A 300 10.43 5.66 -40.10
N PRO A 301 9.68 6.75 -40.35
CA PRO A 301 8.86 7.40 -39.34
C PRO A 301 7.59 6.60 -39.07
N ALA A 302 7.27 6.39 -37.79
CA ALA A 302 6.02 5.80 -37.35
C ALA A 302 4.82 6.71 -37.73
N PRO A 303 3.68 6.14 -38.17
CA PRO A 303 2.49 6.92 -38.46
C PRO A 303 1.88 7.50 -37.17
N ASP A 304 1.47 8.77 -37.22
CA ASP A 304 0.66 9.43 -36.20
C ASP A 304 -0.69 8.69 -36.05
N VAL A 305 -0.89 8.06 -34.90
CA VAL A 305 -2.18 7.50 -34.50
C VAL A 305 -2.92 8.55 -33.68
N THR A 306 -3.80 9.30 -34.35
CA THR A 306 -4.83 10.12 -33.74
C THR A 306 -5.91 9.22 -33.15
N ASP A 307 -5.74 8.79 -31.91
CA ASP A 307 -6.82 8.09 -31.19
C ASP A 307 -7.78 9.12 -30.60
N SER A 308 -8.96 9.20 -31.22
CA SER A 308 -10.07 10.02 -30.75
C SER A 308 -10.73 9.32 -29.57
N SER A 309 -10.47 9.80 -28.35
CA SER A 309 -11.18 9.38 -27.14
C SER A 309 -12.70 9.47 -27.32
N PRO A 310 -13.48 8.40 -27.04
CA PRO A 310 -14.92 8.52 -26.97
C PRO A 310 -15.32 9.36 -25.74
N SER A 311 -16.08 10.41 -26.03
CA SER A 311 -16.69 11.32 -25.07
C SER A 311 -17.51 10.56 -24.02
N SER A 312 -17.23 10.81 -22.75
CA SER A 312 -17.98 10.26 -21.62
C SER A 312 -19.42 10.77 -21.64
N ALA A 313 -20.37 9.87 -21.88
CA ALA A 313 -21.79 10.16 -21.69
C ALA A 313 -22.08 10.37 -20.18
N ALA A 314 -22.79 11.45 -19.87
CA ALA A 314 -23.23 11.78 -18.52
C ALA A 314 -24.20 10.71 -17.95
N PRO A 315 -24.15 10.42 -16.64
CA PRO A 315 -25.04 9.45 -16.01
C PRO A 315 -26.48 9.97 -15.95
N THR A 316 -27.41 9.14 -16.39
CA THR A 316 -28.86 9.33 -16.21
C THR A 316 -29.22 9.18 -14.72
N PRO A 317 -30.08 10.06 -14.14
CA PRO A 317 -30.48 9.92 -12.75
C PRO A 317 -31.39 8.70 -12.54
N ALA A 318 -31.11 7.93 -11.49
CA ALA A 318 -31.88 6.76 -11.07
C ALA A 318 -33.26 7.15 -10.49
N PRO A 319 -34.28 6.29 -10.64
CA PRO A 319 -35.61 6.54 -10.08
C PRO A 319 -35.64 6.33 -8.56
N THR A 320 -36.40 7.21 -7.89
CA THR A 320 -36.64 7.27 -6.44
C THR A 320 -37.29 5.99 -5.89
N PRO A 321 -36.82 5.44 -4.76
CA PRO A 321 -37.51 4.34 -4.09
C PRO A 321 -38.81 4.81 -3.38
N PRO A 322 -39.88 3.99 -3.35
CA PRO A 322 -41.11 4.34 -2.65
C PRO A 322 -40.95 4.28 -1.12
N ALA A 323 -41.68 5.18 -0.45
CA ALA A 323 -41.69 5.37 0.99
C ALA A 323 -42.28 4.16 1.74
N THR A 324 -41.60 3.75 2.81
CA THR A 324 -42.12 2.80 3.81
C THR A 324 -43.05 3.52 4.80
N PRO A 325 -44.20 2.92 5.18
CA PRO A 325 -45.09 3.51 6.18
C PRO A 325 -44.55 3.33 7.61
N PRO A 326 -44.86 4.25 8.54
CA PRO A 326 -44.43 4.16 9.93
C PRO A 326 -45.27 3.13 10.69
N THR A 327 -44.63 2.24 11.43
CA THR A 327 -45.31 1.38 12.42
C THR A 327 -44.94 1.87 13.81
N SER A 328 -45.87 2.59 14.44
CA SER A 328 -45.91 2.81 15.88
C SER A 328 -47.03 1.96 16.45
N ALA A 329 -46.71 1.08 17.39
CA ALA A 329 -47.57 0.76 18.52
C ALA A 329 -46.74 0.15 19.65
N ASP A 330 -46.69 0.92 20.72
CA ASP A 330 -46.27 0.55 22.06
C ASP A 330 -47.34 -0.35 22.68
N ALA A 331 -46.95 -1.42 23.38
CA ALA A 331 -47.83 -2.18 24.27
C ALA A 331 -47.02 -2.89 25.35
N THR A 332 -46.94 -2.20 26.48
CA THR A 332 -46.59 -2.67 27.82
C THR A 332 -47.41 -3.90 28.22
N GLY A 333 -46.77 -4.91 28.82
CA GLY A 333 -47.48 -6.04 29.44
C GLY A 333 -46.53 -7.02 30.11
N GLY A 334 -46.35 -6.85 31.43
CA GLY A 334 -45.45 -7.66 32.24
C GLY A 334 -45.94 -9.08 32.52
N GLY A 335 -45.04 -9.92 33.02
CA GLY A 335 -45.40 -11.24 33.55
C GLY A 335 -44.25 -12.24 33.56
N THR A 336 -43.54 -12.33 34.68
CA THR A 336 -42.74 -13.49 35.11
C THR A 336 -42.89 -13.52 36.64
N PRO A 337 -42.88 -14.66 37.38
CA PRO A 337 -42.64 -16.06 36.99
C PRO A 337 -43.71 -17.06 37.49
N GLY A 338 -43.59 -18.32 37.09
CA GLY A 338 -44.17 -19.46 37.81
C GLY A 338 -43.43 -20.76 37.45
N PRO A 339 -42.89 -21.53 38.42
CA PRO A 339 -42.20 -22.78 38.17
C PRO A 339 -43.13 -23.99 38.35
N ALA A 340 -42.91 -25.07 37.59
CA ALA A 340 -43.10 -26.47 38.01
C ALA A 340 -42.85 -27.41 36.81
N GLY A 341 -42.04 -28.45 37.02
CA GLY A 341 -41.78 -29.54 36.08
C GLY A 341 -40.36 -30.06 36.20
#